data_AF-A0A9N8HCQ4-F1
#
_entry.id   AF-A0A9N8HCQ4-F1
#
_cell.length_a   1.000
_cell.length_b   1.000
_cell.length_c   1.000
_cell.angle_alpha   90.00
_cell.angle_beta   90.00
_cell.angle_gamma   90.00
#
_symmetry.space_group_name_H-M   'P 1'
#
loop_
_entity.id
_entity.type
_entity.pdbx_description
1 polymer ?
#
loop_
_entity_poly.entity_id
_entity_poly.type
_entity_poly.pdbx_seq_one_letter_code
_entity_poly.pdbx_strand_id
1 'polypeptide(L)'
;MSSSKRRRVSPEDEESEAQPAVVQSSPATRIPVDDTLSANLDAIPQLLIVELQKDEPADVLAALQRICKMVEANDCENDQDPAVKNWKEMKELGPIPLVVICMRKWPHQHDIQSMACDTLANMVHVAGSVGRLAITKCGGVEVVVRAITKFQSPGDVELQREAIRTLQNTFAIKDGDPKVISDGMIRFVKKLKGVELIVGMTKAFPDHVSLLHSTCGLFYNLSCFKENHDMLVKSGAVEAAAAIQKRYFNNDDLRTEAEEFLTKMFTTNSKKKS
;
A
#
# COMPACT_ATOMS: atom_id res chain seq x y z
N MET A 1 62.72 6.83 -31.45
CA MET A 1 63.71 7.17 -32.49
C MET A 1 63.03 6.90 -33.83
N SER A 2 62.47 7.92 -34.51
CA SER A 2 63.07 8.60 -35.68
C SER A 2 63.48 7.62 -36.79
N SER A 3 63.10 7.70 -38.06
CA SER A 3 62.61 8.78 -38.95
C SER A 3 62.01 8.11 -40.21
N SER A 4 60.88 8.55 -40.78
CA SER A 4 60.73 9.56 -41.85
C SER A 4 61.36 9.24 -43.23
N LYS A 5 60.50 9.06 -44.26
CA LYS A 5 60.60 9.59 -45.66
C LYS A 5 59.37 9.11 -46.47
N ARG A 6 58.44 10.00 -46.90
CA ARG A 6 58.39 10.79 -48.16
C ARG A 6 58.34 9.90 -49.42
N ARG A 7 57.55 10.12 -50.48
CA ARG A 7 56.57 11.13 -50.96
C ARG A 7 56.08 10.67 -52.36
N ARG A 8 54.85 11.04 -52.78
CA ARG A 8 54.29 11.34 -54.15
C ARG A 8 52.80 10.88 -54.16
N VAL A 9 51.72 11.69 -54.18
CA VAL A 9 51.29 12.87 -54.98
C VAL A 9 51.10 12.50 -56.46
N SER A 10 49.92 12.00 -56.86
CA SER A 10 48.71 12.66 -57.48
C SER A 10 48.61 12.24 -58.98
N PRO A 11 47.51 12.41 -59.76
CA PRO A 11 46.33 13.28 -59.59
C PRO A 11 44.96 12.58 -59.91
N GLU A 12 43.84 13.11 -59.40
CA GLU A 12 42.73 13.75 -60.15
C GLU A 12 41.91 12.79 -61.03
N ASP A 13 40.67 12.53 -60.61
CA ASP A 13 39.53 12.49 -61.53
C ASP A 13 38.33 13.12 -60.80
N GLU A 14 37.87 14.23 -61.39
CA GLU A 14 36.67 14.99 -61.06
C GLU A 14 35.42 14.28 -61.62
N GLU A 15 34.48 13.90 -60.75
CA GLU A 15 33.05 13.77 -61.08
C GLU A 15 32.29 14.33 -59.86
N SER A 16 31.87 15.60 -59.88
CA SER A 16 30.60 16.10 -60.43
C SER A 16 29.36 15.50 -59.75
N GLU A 17 28.80 16.33 -58.86
CA GLU A 17 27.37 16.58 -58.65
C GLU A 17 26.38 15.42 -58.45
N ALA A 18 25.91 15.27 -57.22
CA ALA A 18 24.51 15.55 -56.88
C ALA A 18 24.33 15.57 -55.35
N GLN A 19 24.04 16.74 -54.79
CA GLN A 19 23.58 16.88 -53.41
C GLN A 19 22.18 16.23 -53.29
N PRO A 20 21.91 15.37 -52.29
CA PRO A 20 20.55 14.94 -52.04
C PRO A 20 19.75 16.14 -51.52
N ALA A 21 18.64 16.43 -52.18
CA ALA A 21 17.69 17.47 -51.79
C ALA A 21 17.36 17.36 -50.29
N VAL A 22 17.64 18.43 -49.56
CA VAL A 22 17.16 18.63 -48.20
C VAL A 22 15.64 18.70 -48.30
N VAL A 23 14.98 17.58 -47.99
CA VAL A 23 13.56 17.57 -47.69
C VAL A 23 13.41 18.40 -46.42
N GLN A 24 12.98 19.65 -46.60
CA GLN A 24 12.46 20.47 -45.51
C GLN A 24 11.25 19.72 -44.96
N SER A 25 11.46 18.96 -43.89
CA SER A 25 10.37 18.43 -43.10
C SER A 25 9.61 19.63 -42.56
N SER A 26 8.39 19.85 -43.06
CA SER A 26 7.43 20.78 -42.47
C SER A 26 7.45 20.65 -40.95
N PRO A 27 7.42 21.76 -40.19
CA PRO A 27 7.29 21.66 -38.75
C PRO A 27 6.00 20.92 -38.50
N ALA A 28 6.10 19.70 -37.95
CA ALA A 28 4.96 18.97 -37.46
C ALA A 28 4.26 19.92 -36.50
N THR A 29 3.06 20.37 -36.88
CA THR A 29 2.17 21.09 -36.01
C THR A 29 1.97 20.18 -34.81
N ARG A 30 2.71 20.42 -33.72
CA ARG A 30 2.39 19.84 -32.42
C ARG A 30 1.00 20.37 -32.13
N ILE A 31 0.00 19.52 -32.38
CA ILE A 31 -1.32 19.70 -31.80
C ILE A 31 -1.02 19.88 -30.31
N PRO A 32 -1.38 21.02 -29.70
CA PRO A 32 -1.27 21.15 -28.27
C PRO A 32 -2.06 19.98 -27.71
N VAL A 33 -1.39 19.07 -27.02
CA VAL A 33 -2.11 18.05 -26.26
C VAL A 33 -2.88 18.86 -25.24
N ASP A 34 -4.17 18.95 -25.46
CA ASP A 34 -5.08 19.68 -24.61
C ASP A 34 -5.00 19.03 -23.23
N ASP A 35 -4.42 19.74 -22.26
CA ASP A 35 -4.29 19.27 -20.87
C ASP A 35 -5.66 18.86 -20.29
N THR A 36 -6.76 19.37 -20.86
CA THR A 36 -8.13 18.99 -20.48
C THR A 36 -8.59 17.63 -21.06
N LEU A 37 -7.98 17.15 -22.14
CA LEU A 37 -8.23 15.80 -22.68
C LEU A 37 -7.46 14.74 -21.90
N SER A 38 -6.25 15.08 -21.45
CA SER A 38 -5.45 14.26 -20.52
C SER A 38 -6.18 14.12 -19.17
N ALA A 39 -6.70 15.24 -18.63
CA ALA A 39 -7.50 15.26 -17.41
C ALA A 39 -8.84 14.47 -17.52
N ASN A 40 -9.40 14.33 -18.72
CA ASN A 40 -10.62 13.53 -18.96
C ASN A 40 -10.34 12.03 -19.18
N LEU A 41 -9.13 11.66 -19.64
CA LEU A 41 -8.69 10.26 -19.75
C LEU A 41 -8.20 9.70 -18.41
N ASP A 42 -7.68 10.55 -17.52
CA ASP A 42 -7.29 10.20 -16.15
C ASP A 42 -8.48 9.80 -15.24
N ALA A 43 -9.72 9.87 -15.75
CA ALA A 43 -10.97 9.75 -15.00
C ALA A 43 -11.89 8.59 -15.45
N ILE A 44 -11.35 7.52 -16.06
CA ILE A 44 -12.12 6.29 -16.26
C ILE A 44 -11.53 5.20 -15.35
N PRO A 45 -12.26 4.72 -14.32
CA PRO A 45 -11.81 3.65 -13.45
C PRO A 45 -11.31 2.39 -14.19
N GLN A 46 -11.90 2.07 -15.35
CA GLN A 46 -11.49 0.96 -16.20
C GLN A 46 -10.09 1.14 -16.80
N LEU A 47 -9.65 2.37 -17.09
CA LEU A 47 -8.31 2.62 -17.63
C LEU A 47 -7.24 2.37 -16.57
N LEU A 48 -7.49 2.78 -15.33
CA LEU A 48 -6.57 2.51 -14.21
C LEU A 48 -6.42 1.00 -13.96
N ILE A 49 -7.48 0.22 -14.17
CA ILE A 49 -7.40 -1.25 -14.11
C ILE A 49 -6.48 -1.80 -15.20
N VAL A 50 -6.54 -1.25 -16.41
CA VAL A 50 -5.62 -1.63 -17.50
C VAL A 50 -4.19 -1.23 -17.15
N GLU A 51 -3.97 -0.05 -16.58
CA GLU A 51 -2.64 0.40 -16.16
C GLU A 51 -2.03 -0.49 -15.06
N LEU A 52 -2.82 -0.95 -14.10
CA LEU A 52 -2.38 -1.92 -13.08
C LEU A 52 -1.89 -3.25 -13.66
N GLN A 53 -2.31 -3.60 -14.89
CA GLN A 53 -1.91 -4.83 -15.56
C GLN A 53 -0.63 -4.70 -16.39
N LYS A 54 -0.15 -3.47 -16.63
CA LYS A 54 1.06 -3.21 -17.44
C LYS A 54 2.31 -3.87 -16.85
N ASP A 55 3.30 -4.10 -17.71
CA ASP A 55 4.58 -4.70 -17.35
C ASP A 55 5.64 -3.69 -16.90
N GLU A 56 5.34 -2.40 -16.94
CA GLU A 56 6.25 -1.35 -16.49
C GLU A 56 5.91 -0.93 -15.03
N PRO A 57 6.83 -1.05 -14.07
CA PRO A 57 6.55 -0.71 -12.66
C PRO A 57 6.19 0.77 -12.46
N ALA A 58 6.74 1.68 -13.26
CA ALA A 58 6.43 3.11 -13.18
C ALA A 58 4.95 3.39 -13.50
N ASP A 59 4.40 2.72 -14.52
CA ASP A 59 2.99 2.85 -14.89
C ASP A 59 2.07 2.30 -13.79
N VAL A 60 2.42 1.15 -13.22
CA VAL A 60 1.66 0.54 -12.12
C VAL A 60 1.68 1.43 -10.88
N LEU A 61 2.83 2.04 -10.56
CA LEU A 61 2.96 2.96 -9.43
C LEU A 61 2.11 4.22 -9.65
N ALA A 62 2.15 4.81 -10.85
CA ALA A 62 1.33 5.97 -11.19
C ALA A 62 -0.16 5.66 -11.09
N ALA A 63 -0.59 4.48 -11.56
CA ALA A 63 -1.97 4.03 -11.42
C ALA A 63 -2.38 3.88 -9.94
N LEU A 64 -1.55 3.25 -9.11
CA LEU A 64 -1.83 3.13 -7.67
C LEU A 64 -1.93 4.50 -6.98
N GLN A 65 -1.05 5.44 -7.32
CA GLN A 65 -1.09 6.81 -6.78
C GLN A 65 -2.38 7.54 -7.15
N ARG A 66 -2.82 7.42 -8.41
CA ARG A 66 -4.11 8.00 -8.86
C ARG A 66 -5.27 7.39 -8.12
N ILE A 67 -5.28 6.07 -7.97
CA ILE A 67 -6.29 5.34 -7.21
C ILE A 67 -6.33 5.81 -5.76
N CYS A 68 -5.18 5.91 -5.09
CA CYS A 68 -5.09 6.35 -3.70
C CYS A 68 -5.73 7.74 -3.52
N LYS A 69 -5.34 8.71 -4.37
CA LYS A 69 -5.89 10.07 -4.36
C LYS A 69 -7.40 10.11 -4.57
N MET A 70 -7.95 9.28 -5.45
CA MET A 70 -9.40 9.19 -5.65
C MET A 70 -10.13 8.66 -4.42
N VAL A 71 -9.55 7.69 -3.72
CA VAL A 71 -10.14 7.15 -2.47
C VAL A 71 -10.13 8.21 -1.38
N GLU A 72 -9.04 8.97 -1.23
CA GLU A 72 -8.90 10.05 -0.24
C GLU A 72 -9.88 11.20 -0.49
N ALA A 73 -10.16 11.52 -1.75
CA ALA A 73 -11.15 12.53 -2.10
C ALA A 73 -12.60 12.12 -1.78
N ASN A 74 -12.88 10.83 -1.56
CA ASN A 74 -14.23 10.36 -1.23
C ASN A 74 -14.72 10.78 0.17
N ASP A 75 -13.85 11.36 1.00
CA ASP A 75 -14.25 11.97 2.28
C ASP A 75 -14.83 13.40 2.12
N CYS A 76 -14.92 13.93 0.89
CA CYS A 76 -15.56 15.23 0.65
C CYS A 76 -17.08 15.10 0.40
N GLU A 77 -17.88 15.96 1.02
CA GLU A 77 -19.36 15.96 0.91
C GLU A 77 -19.90 16.38 -0.46
N ASN A 78 -19.01 16.77 -1.39
CA ASN A 78 -19.42 17.26 -2.70
C ASN A 78 -19.57 16.12 -3.71
N ASP A 79 -20.78 15.59 -3.82
CA ASP A 79 -21.16 14.54 -4.80
C ASP A 79 -20.92 14.94 -6.28
N GLN A 80 -20.60 16.20 -6.56
CA GLN A 80 -20.26 16.71 -7.89
C GLN A 80 -18.76 16.72 -8.17
N ASP A 81 -17.91 16.41 -7.19
CA ASP A 81 -16.47 16.22 -7.41
C ASP A 81 -16.24 14.99 -8.32
N PRO A 82 -15.56 15.15 -9.47
CA PRO A 82 -15.23 14.04 -10.36
C PRO A 82 -14.55 12.87 -9.64
N ALA A 83 -13.73 13.11 -8.62
CA ALA A 83 -13.05 12.06 -7.86
C ALA A 83 -14.04 11.20 -7.04
N VAL A 84 -15.07 11.81 -6.44
CA VAL A 84 -16.14 11.10 -5.72
C VAL A 84 -16.93 10.21 -6.68
N LYS A 85 -17.28 10.74 -7.86
CA LYS A 85 -17.98 9.95 -8.89
C LYS A 85 -17.12 8.79 -9.39
N ASN A 86 -15.85 9.04 -9.70
CA ASN A 86 -14.92 8.03 -10.20
C ASN A 86 -14.68 6.94 -9.17
N TRP A 87 -14.57 7.26 -7.89
CA TRP A 87 -14.46 6.26 -6.84
C TRP A 87 -15.72 5.38 -6.73
N LYS A 88 -16.93 5.96 -6.81
CA LYS A 88 -18.18 5.19 -6.82
C LYS A 88 -18.18 4.17 -7.96
N GLU A 89 -17.82 4.59 -9.17
CA GLU A 89 -17.70 3.70 -10.33
C GLU A 89 -16.58 2.65 -10.14
N MET A 90 -15.45 3.05 -9.57
CA MET A 90 -14.33 2.15 -9.31
C MET A 90 -14.69 1.06 -8.29
N LYS A 91 -15.47 1.40 -7.26
CA LYS A 91 -15.90 0.47 -6.22
C LYS A 91 -16.69 -0.70 -6.81
N GLU A 92 -17.54 -0.43 -7.80
CA GLU A 92 -18.31 -1.46 -8.52
C GLU A 92 -17.41 -2.43 -9.30
N LEU A 93 -16.19 -2.03 -9.65
CA LEU A 93 -15.22 -2.88 -10.35
C LEU A 93 -14.41 -3.78 -9.42
N GLY A 94 -14.53 -3.62 -8.09
CA GLY A 94 -13.80 -4.41 -7.11
C GLY A 94 -12.28 -4.19 -7.18
N PRO A 95 -11.77 -3.01 -6.78
CA PRO A 95 -10.38 -2.63 -7.01
C PRO A 95 -9.41 -3.34 -6.05
N ILE A 96 -9.87 -3.80 -4.88
CA ILE A 96 -9.03 -4.46 -3.86
C ILE A 96 -8.32 -5.71 -4.41
N PRO A 97 -9.00 -6.70 -5.02
CA PRO A 97 -8.32 -7.84 -5.67
C PRO A 97 -7.23 -7.44 -6.67
N LEU A 98 -7.42 -6.35 -7.42
CA LEU A 98 -6.46 -5.89 -8.42
C LEU A 98 -5.19 -5.34 -7.77
N VAL A 99 -5.32 -4.52 -6.72
CA VAL A 99 -4.17 -4.04 -5.95
C VAL A 99 -3.40 -5.22 -5.33
N VAL A 100 -4.10 -6.23 -4.83
CA VAL A 100 -3.49 -7.46 -4.30
C VAL A 100 -2.75 -8.25 -5.41
N ILE A 101 -3.29 -8.31 -6.62
CA ILE A 101 -2.62 -8.91 -7.78
C ILE A 101 -1.34 -8.13 -8.12
N CYS A 102 -1.38 -6.80 -8.11
CA CYS A 102 -0.21 -5.95 -8.36
C CYS A 102 0.90 -6.22 -7.35
N MET A 103 0.56 -6.30 -6.05
CA MET A 103 1.51 -6.64 -5.01
C MET A 103 2.13 -8.03 -5.21
N ARG A 104 1.39 -9.00 -5.78
CA ARG A 104 1.93 -10.33 -6.12
C ARG A 104 2.84 -10.31 -7.34
N LYS A 105 2.51 -9.49 -8.35
CA LYS A 105 3.30 -9.32 -9.58
C LYS A 105 4.63 -8.64 -9.30
N TRP A 106 4.64 -7.67 -8.38
CA TRP A 106 5.80 -6.82 -8.06
C TRP A 106 6.30 -6.97 -6.62
N PRO A 107 6.63 -8.18 -6.14
CA PRO A 107 6.92 -8.40 -4.73
C PRO A 107 8.26 -7.79 -4.29
N HIS A 108 9.13 -7.40 -5.22
CA HIS A 108 10.45 -6.81 -4.94
C HIS A 108 10.50 -5.29 -5.14
N GLN A 109 9.42 -4.68 -5.63
CA GLN A 109 9.37 -3.24 -5.88
C GLN A 109 8.84 -2.52 -4.65
N HIS A 110 9.74 -1.94 -3.85
CA HIS A 110 9.40 -1.26 -2.60
C HIS A 110 8.27 -0.25 -2.78
N ASP A 111 8.39 0.64 -3.76
CA ASP A 111 7.43 1.74 -3.95
C ASP A 111 6.03 1.24 -4.32
N ILE A 112 5.95 0.16 -5.11
CA ILE A 112 4.68 -0.50 -5.43
C ILE A 112 4.08 -1.12 -4.17
N GLN A 113 4.88 -1.79 -3.34
CA GLN A 113 4.37 -2.40 -2.10
C GLN A 113 3.91 -1.34 -1.11
N SER A 114 4.67 -0.26 -0.95
CA SER A 114 4.33 0.86 -0.07
C SER A 114 3.03 1.53 -0.52
N MET A 115 2.94 1.94 -1.79
CA MET A 115 1.76 2.60 -2.34
C MET A 115 0.53 1.67 -2.36
N ALA A 116 0.73 0.38 -2.62
CA ALA A 116 -0.36 -0.59 -2.56
C ALA A 116 -0.89 -0.79 -1.14
N CYS A 117 -0.03 -0.85 -0.12
CA CYS A 117 -0.46 -0.90 1.28
C CYS A 117 -1.26 0.36 1.65
N ASP A 118 -0.79 1.54 1.28
CA ASP A 118 -1.50 2.80 1.53
C ASP A 118 -2.89 2.81 0.87
N THR A 119 -2.92 2.46 -0.42
CA THR A 119 -4.15 2.34 -1.20
C THR A 119 -5.13 1.34 -0.56
N LEU A 120 -4.64 0.16 -0.15
CA LEU A 120 -5.48 -0.85 0.50
C LEU A 120 -6.03 -0.38 1.84
N ALA A 121 -5.21 0.29 2.65
CA ALA A 121 -5.65 0.83 3.93
C ALA A 121 -6.79 1.85 3.76
N ASN A 122 -6.68 2.74 2.77
CA ASN A 122 -7.72 3.71 2.42
C ASN A 122 -8.97 3.01 1.86
N MET A 123 -8.82 2.08 0.91
CA MET A 123 -9.95 1.36 0.32
C MET A 123 -10.73 0.55 1.35
N VAL A 124 -10.04 -0.17 2.25
CA VAL A 124 -10.68 -0.99 3.28
C VAL A 124 -11.39 -0.11 4.32
N HIS A 125 -10.84 1.07 4.62
CA HIS A 125 -11.50 2.06 5.47
C HIS A 125 -12.82 2.53 4.85
N VAL A 126 -12.76 3.06 3.63
CA VAL A 126 -13.92 3.66 2.92
C VAL A 126 -14.97 2.62 2.52
N ALA A 127 -14.55 1.43 2.08
CA ALA A 127 -15.48 0.38 1.66
C ALA A 127 -16.09 -0.40 2.84
N GLY A 128 -15.63 -0.17 4.08
CA GLY A 128 -16.14 -0.82 5.28
C GLY A 128 -16.10 -2.35 5.18
N SER A 129 -17.19 -3.00 5.58
CA SER A 129 -17.26 -4.48 5.62
C SER A 129 -17.10 -5.16 4.26
N VAL A 130 -17.54 -4.52 3.17
CA VAL A 130 -17.32 -5.03 1.81
C VAL A 130 -15.83 -5.07 1.49
N GLY A 131 -15.10 -4.01 1.85
CA GLY A 131 -13.65 -3.95 1.67
C GLY A 131 -12.90 -4.99 2.50
N ARG A 132 -13.26 -5.14 3.79
CA ARG A 132 -12.69 -6.14 4.70
C ARG A 132 -12.92 -7.57 4.20
N LEU A 133 -14.11 -7.84 3.67
CA LEU A 133 -14.45 -9.14 3.09
C LEU A 133 -13.64 -9.41 1.82
N ALA A 134 -13.53 -8.41 0.93
CA ALA A 134 -12.80 -8.53 -0.32
C ALA A 134 -11.32 -8.83 -0.09
N ILE A 135 -10.63 -8.05 0.77
CA ILE A 135 -9.20 -8.24 1.06
C ILE A 135 -8.93 -9.59 1.73
N THR A 136 -9.84 -10.05 2.61
CA THR A 136 -9.69 -11.35 3.28
C THR A 136 -9.89 -12.52 2.31
N LYS A 137 -10.88 -12.43 1.41
CA LYS A 137 -11.18 -13.50 0.43
C LYS A 137 -10.13 -13.60 -0.67
N CYS A 138 -9.59 -12.47 -1.14
CA CYS A 138 -8.61 -12.47 -2.22
C CYS A 138 -7.18 -12.79 -1.73
N GLY A 139 -6.99 -13.09 -0.44
CA GLY A 139 -5.69 -13.41 0.16
C GLY A 139 -4.77 -12.20 0.33
N GLY A 140 -5.36 -11.02 0.54
CA GLY A 140 -4.64 -9.76 0.73
C GLY A 140 -3.89 -9.71 2.07
N VAL A 141 -4.43 -10.31 3.14
CA VAL A 141 -3.75 -10.42 4.45
C VAL A 141 -2.37 -11.08 4.29
N GLU A 142 -2.30 -12.19 3.57
CA GLU A 142 -1.06 -12.92 3.32
C GLU A 142 -0.07 -12.08 2.49
N VAL A 143 -0.57 -11.24 1.59
CA VAL A 143 0.24 -10.40 0.72
C VAL A 143 0.84 -9.23 1.50
N VAL A 144 0.04 -8.57 2.35
CA VAL A 144 0.48 -7.51 3.25
C VAL A 144 1.52 -8.04 4.24
N VAL A 145 1.30 -9.22 4.84
CA VAL A 145 2.30 -9.83 5.74
C VAL A 145 3.61 -10.16 5.00
N ARG A 146 3.55 -10.57 3.73
CA ARG A 146 4.78 -10.77 2.93
C ARG A 146 5.51 -9.47 2.68
N ALA A 147 4.81 -8.36 2.43
CA ALA A 147 5.44 -7.04 2.31
C ALA A 147 6.15 -6.64 3.62
N ILE A 148 5.46 -6.74 4.76
CA ILE A 148 6.02 -6.48 6.10
C ILE A 148 7.29 -7.32 6.34
N THR A 149 7.23 -8.62 6.02
CA THR A 149 8.36 -9.54 6.23
C THR A 149 9.56 -9.20 5.34
N LYS A 150 9.31 -8.65 4.15
CA LYS A 150 10.34 -8.42 3.16
C LYS A 150 11.09 -7.10 3.34
N PHE A 151 10.38 -6.05 3.78
CA PHE A 151 10.91 -4.69 3.86
C PHE A 151 11.08 -4.26 5.32
N GLN A 152 12.08 -4.80 6.00
CA GLN A 152 12.28 -4.61 7.45
C GLN A 152 13.38 -3.60 7.81
N SER A 153 13.92 -2.89 6.83
CA SER A 153 15.00 -1.93 7.04
C SER A 153 14.48 -0.67 7.76
N PRO A 154 15.33 0.09 8.46
CA PRO A 154 14.92 1.34 9.09
C PRO A 154 14.26 2.35 8.14
N GLY A 155 14.63 2.32 6.84
CA GLY A 155 14.03 3.18 5.80
C GLY A 155 12.62 2.75 5.36
N ASP A 156 12.15 1.57 5.76
CA ASP A 156 10.88 1.00 5.30
C ASP A 156 9.70 1.34 6.25
N VAL A 157 9.89 2.25 7.20
CA VAL A 157 8.92 2.54 8.28
C VAL A 157 7.55 2.98 7.76
N GLU A 158 7.52 3.70 6.63
CA GLU A 158 6.30 4.15 5.99
C GLU A 158 5.50 2.96 5.44
N LEU A 159 6.15 2.06 4.71
CA LEU A 159 5.54 0.81 4.23
C LEU A 159 5.00 0.00 5.41
N GLN A 160 5.78 -0.11 6.49
CA GLN A 160 5.37 -0.82 7.69
C GLN A 160 4.13 -0.21 8.34
N ARG A 161 4.09 1.12 8.48
CA ARG A 161 2.91 1.81 9.00
C ARG A 161 1.68 1.50 8.15
N GLU A 162 1.78 1.66 6.83
CA GLU A 162 0.63 1.46 5.93
C GLU A 162 0.16 0.01 5.89
N ALA A 163 1.09 -0.93 5.96
CA ALA A 163 0.77 -2.35 6.05
C ALA A 163 0.03 -2.69 7.36
N ILE A 164 0.48 -2.15 8.50
CA ILE A 164 -0.22 -2.34 9.78
C ILE A 164 -1.58 -1.66 9.76
N ARG A 165 -1.68 -0.44 9.22
CA ARG A 165 -2.96 0.27 9.06
C ARG A 165 -3.94 -0.52 8.20
N THR A 166 -3.46 -1.15 7.12
CA THR A 166 -4.27 -2.06 6.30
C THR A 166 -4.82 -3.23 7.13
N LEU A 167 -3.97 -3.88 7.93
CA LEU A 167 -4.38 -5.01 8.79
C LEU A 167 -5.34 -4.56 9.89
N GLN A 168 -5.09 -3.42 10.54
CA GLN A 168 -5.97 -2.81 11.52
C GLN A 168 -7.36 -2.56 10.92
N ASN A 169 -7.44 -1.92 9.75
CA ASN A 169 -8.70 -1.65 9.05
C ASN A 169 -9.39 -2.93 8.59
N THR A 170 -8.63 -3.93 8.14
CA THR A 170 -9.15 -5.25 7.71
C THR A 170 -9.82 -5.99 8.86
N PHE A 171 -9.22 -5.92 10.04
CA PHE A 171 -9.64 -6.64 11.23
C PHE A 171 -10.53 -5.82 12.16
N ALA A 172 -10.89 -4.59 11.79
CA ALA A 172 -11.85 -3.82 12.55
C ALA A 172 -13.20 -4.56 12.65
N ILE A 173 -13.79 -4.55 13.84
CA ILE A 173 -15.06 -5.22 14.13
C ILE A 173 -16.14 -4.14 14.18
N LYS A 174 -16.51 -3.68 12.97
CA LYS A 174 -17.63 -2.78 12.70
C LYS A 174 -18.38 -3.33 11.49
N ASP A 175 -19.67 -3.63 11.63
CA ASP A 175 -20.62 -3.86 10.52
C ASP A 175 -20.31 -4.93 9.45
N GLY A 176 -19.62 -6.04 9.78
CA GLY A 176 -19.25 -7.08 8.79
C GLY A 176 -19.62 -8.53 9.15
N ASP A 177 -19.48 -9.46 8.19
CA ASP A 177 -19.64 -10.91 8.40
C ASP A 177 -18.56 -11.41 9.38
N PRO A 178 -18.93 -11.74 10.64
CA PRO A 178 -17.96 -12.06 11.68
C PRO A 178 -17.14 -13.31 11.35
N LYS A 179 -17.68 -14.22 10.52
CA LYS A 179 -17.04 -15.51 10.26
C LYS A 179 -15.82 -15.37 9.36
N VAL A 180 -15.94 -14.69 8.22
CA VAL A 180 -14.82 -14.56 7.27
C VAL A 180 -13.68 -13.73 7.86
N ILE A 181 -14.03 -12.65 8.59
CA ILE A 181 -13.04 -11.82 9.29
C ILE A 181 -12.33 -12.64 10.37
N SER A 182 -13.06 -13.47 11.14
CA SER A 182 -12.48 -14.38 12.13
C SER A 182 -11.50 -15.37 11.49
N ASP A 183 -11.85 -15.99 10.35
CA ASP A 183 -10.93 -16.89 9.63
C ASP A 183 -9.65 -16.17 9.18
N GLY A 184 -9.78 -14.93 8.71
CA GLY A 184 -8.65 -14.06 8.35
C GLY A 184 -7.73 -13.77 9.55
N MET A 185 -8.30 -13.40 10.69
CA MET A 185 -7.56 -13.18 11.93
C MET A 185 -6.88 -14.44 12.44
N ILE A 186 -7.57 -15.59 12.43
CA ILE A 186 -7.00 -16.87 12.85
C ILE A 186 -5.81 -17.23 11.97
N ARG A 187 -5.91 -17.04 10.63
CA ARG A 187 -4.77 -17.22 9.73
C ARG A 187 -3.62 -16.27 10.05
N PHE A 188 -3.91 -14.98 10.26
CA PHE A 188 -2.91 -13.98 10.61
C PHE A 188 -2.16 -14.36 11.90
N VAL A 189 -2.90 -14.68 12.96
CA VAL A 189 -2.33 -15.00 14.28
C VAL A 189 -1.58 -16.34 14.24
N LYS A 190 -2.21 -17.41 13.77
CA LYS A 190 -1.68 -18.77 13.94
C LYS A 190 -0.77 -19.23 12.80
N LYS A 191 -1.13 -18.92 11.55
CA LYS A 191 -0.41 -19.43 10.38
C LYS A 191 0.70 -18.49 9.94
N LEU A 192 0.44 -17.18 9.98
CA LEU A 192 1.38 -16.17 9.51
C LEU A 192 2.31 -15.66 10.62
N LYS A 193 2.10 -16.06 11.89
CA LYS A 193 2.82 -15.52 13.06
C LYS A 193 2.81 -13.99 13.07
N GLY A 194 1.68 -13.43 12.66
CA GLY A 194 1.53 -12.00 12.41
C GLY A 194 1.79 -11.19 13.67
N VAL A 195 1.34 -11.67 14.83
CA VAL A 195 1.50 -10.95 16.11
C VAL A 195 2.99 -10.79 16.47
N GLU A 196 3.78 -11.86 16.36
CA GLU A 196 5.23 -11.83 16.62
C GLU A 196 5.94 -10.85 15.68
N LEU A 197 5.51 -10.82 14.42
CA LEU A 197 6.03 -9.88 13.42
C LEU A 197 5.72 -8.43 13.82
N ILE A 198 4.48 -8.13 14.24
CA ILE A 198 4.11 -6.78 14.71
C ILE A 198 4.89 -6.40 15.98
N VAL A 199 5.02 -7.31 16.95
CA VAL A 199 5.82 -7.08 18.18
C VAL A 199 7.29 -6.83 17.85
N GLY A 200 7.84 -7.47 16.81
CA GLY A 200 9.17 -7.14 16.29
C GLY A 200 9.27 -5.69 15.83
N MET A 201 8.26 -5.19 15.14
CA MET A 201 8.22 -3.82 14.64
C MET A 201 8.14 -2.77 15.75
N THR A 202 7.40 -3.03 16.84
CA THR A 202 7.37 -2.08 17.97
C THR A 202 8.74 -1.90 18.63
N LYS A 203 9.62 -2.89 18.48
CA LYS A 203 11.02 -2.83 18.95
C LYS A 203 11.95 -2.16 17.95
N ALA A 204 11.71 -2.38 16.65
CA ALA A 204 12.49 -1.77 15.58
C ALA A 204 12.20 -0.27 15.40
N PHE A 205 10.95 0.14 15.64
CA PHE A 205 10.46 1.51 15.44
C PHE A 205 9.81 2.08 16.72
N PRO A 206 10.54 2.16 17.84
CA PRO A 206 9.97 2.57 19.14
C PRO A 206 9.57 4.05 19.19
N ASP A 207 10.04 4.86 18.23
CA ASP A 207 9.82 6.30 18.16
C ASP A 207 8.76 6.72 17.13
N HIS A 208 8.21 5.75 16.38
CA HIS A 208 7.26 6.04 15.31
C HIS A 208 5.81 5.98 15.81
N VAL A 209 5.34 7.06 16.43
CA VAL A 209 4.03 7.16 17.11
C VAL A 209 2.86 6.64 16.27
N SER A 210 2.72 7.03 15.01
CA SER A 210 1.59 6.60 14.17
C SER A 210 1.60 5.08 13.88
N LEU A 211 2.79 4.47 13.84
CA LEU A 211 2.94 3.02 13.65
C LEU A 211 2.52 2.29 14.92
N LEU A 212 2.94 2.81 16.09
CA LEU A 212 2.55 2.27 17.39
C LEU A 212 1.05 2.41 17.63
N HIS A 213 0.43 3.51 17.20
CA HIS A 213 -1.01 3.72 17.27
C HIS A 213 -1.77 2.63 16.48
N SER A 214 -1.43 2.44 15.19
CA SER A 214 -2.05 1.37 14.39
C SER A 214 -1.75 -0.03 14.93
N THR A 215 -0.60 -0.22 15.58
CA THR A 215 -0.26 -1.48 16.25
C THR A 215 -1.18 -1.76 17.43
N CYS A 216 -1.40 -0.79 18.33
CA CYS A 216 -2.31 -0.94 19.47
C CYS A 216 -3.74 -1.22 18.98
N GLY A 217 -4.22 -0.49 17.97
CA GLY A 217 -5.56 -0.71 17.41
C GLY A 217 -5.71 -2.08 16.74
N LEU A 218 -4.66 -2.58 16.08
CA LEU A 218 -4.63 -3.95 15.55
C LEU A 218 -4.70 -4.98 16.69
N PHE A 219 -3.93 -4.81 17.76
CA PHE A 219 -4.00 -5.70 18.93
C PHE A 219 -5.38 -5.67 19.59
N TYR A 220 -5.98 -4.49 19.74
CA TYR A 220 -7.34 -4.34 20.23
C TYR A 220 -8.33 -5.15 19.37
N ASN A 221 -8.31 -4.96 18.05
CA ASN A 221 -9.17 -5.68 17.12
C ASN A 221 -9.02 -7.20 17.22
N LEU A 222 -7.78 -7.70 17.31
CA LEU A 222 -7.50 -9.13 17.48
C LEU A 222 -8.00 -9.67 18.82
N SER A 223 -7.92 -8.86 19.88
CA SER A 223 -8.34 -9.22 21.24
C SER A 223 -9.86 -9.29 21.43
N CYS A 224 -10.64 -8.80 20.47
CA CYS A 224 -12.07 -8.98 20.50
C CYS A 224 -12.51 -10.44 20.26
N PHE A 225 -11.63 -11.28 19.72
CA PHE A 225 -11.82 -12.72 19.62
C PHE A 225 -11.01 -13.44 20.70
N LYS A 226 -11.70 -14.13 21.60
CA LYS A 226 -11.08 -14.79 22.76
C LYS A 226 -10.09 -15.87 22.35
N GLU A 227 -10.31 -16.50 21.20
CA GLU A 227 -9.46 -17.55 20.62
C GLU A 227 -8.05 -17.04 20.28
N ASN A 228 -7.86 -15.72 20.19
CA ASN A 228 -6.57 -15.09 19.94
C ASN A 228 -5.81 -14.74 21.22
N HIS A 229 -6.45 -14.73 22.39
CA HIS A 229 -5.86 -14.19 23.63
C HIS A 229 -4.58 -14.90 24.02
N ASP A 230 -4.59 -16.24 24.05
CA ASP A 230 -3.41 -17.03 24.41
C ASP A 230 -2.22 -16.73 23.48
N MET A 231 -2.48 -16.48 22.19
CA MET A 231 -1.42 -16.15 21.24
C MET A 231 -0.96 -14.70 21.40
N LEU A 232 -1.87 -13.76 21.63
CA LEU A 232 -1.50 -12.36 21.91
C LEU A 232 -0.55 -12.27 23.13
N VAL A 233 -0.83 -13.04 24.18
CA VAL A 233 0.07 -13.14 25.34
C VAL A 233 1.39 -13.81 24.96
N LYS A 234 1.37 -15.00 24.34
CA LYS A 234 2.61 -15.75 24.02
C LYS A 234 3.52 -15.02 23.03
N SER A 235 2.94 -14.25 22.11
CA SER A 235 3.70 -13.48 21.11
C SER A 235 4.24 -12.16 21.65
N GLY A 236 3.90 -11.77 22.89
CA GLY A 236 4.41 -10.58 23.55
C GLY A 236 3.63 -9.29 23.27
N ALA A 237 2.39 -9.37 22.77
CA ALA A 237 1.60 -8.19 22.42
C ALA A 237 1.21 -7.36 23.66
N VAL A 238 0.92 -8.03 24.78
CA VAL A 238 0.58 -7.37 26.06
C VAL A 238 1.77 -6.57 26.59
N GLU A 239 2.95 -7.16 26.58
CA GLU A 239 4.20 -6.51 27.00
C GLU A 239 4.56 -5.35 26.08
N ALA A 240 4.37 -5.51 24.77
CA ALA A 240 4.59 -4.44 23.80
C ALA A 240 3.66 -3.25 24.05
N ALA A 241 2.35 -3.49 24.23
CA ALA A 241 1.38 -2.43 24.51
C ALA A 241 1.65 -1.73 25.86
N ALA A 242 1.99 -2.48 26.91
CA ALA A 242 2.36 -1.90 28.20
C ALA A 242 3.63 -1.03 28.09
N ALA A 243 4.62 -1.44 27.30
CA ALA A 243 5.81 -0.65 27.04
C ALA A 243 5.49 0.64 26.27
N ILE A 244 4.61 0.57 25.26
CA ILE A 244 4.10 1.73 24.51
C ILE A 244 3.39 2.70 25.46
N GLN A 245 2.41 2.23 26.24
CA GLN A 245 1.64 3.03 27.18
C GLN A 245 2.56 3.74 28.19
N LYS A 246 3.58 3.04 28.71
CA LYS A 246 4.55 3.60 29.65
C LYS A 246 5.43 4.67 29.00
N ARG A 247 5.91 4.44 27.77
CA ARG A 247 6.80 5.38 27.06
C ARG A 247 6.05 6.65 26.66
N TYR A 248 4.79 6.51 26.24
CA TYR A 248 3.98 7.58 25.69
C TYR A 248 2.81 7.97 26.61
N PHE A 249 3.03 7.98 27.92
CA PHE A 249 1.98 8.26 28.91
C PHE A 249 1.33 9.66 28.76
N ASN A 250 2.04 10.61 28.14
CA ASN A 250 1.57 11.97 27.83
C ASN A 250 0.90 12.09 26.44
N ASN A 251 0.91 11.05 25.62
CA ASN A 251 0.18 11.03 24.36
C ASN A 251 -1.18 10.38 24.63
N ASP A 252 -2.23 11.20 24.76
CA ASP A 252 -3.55 10.73 25.17
C ASP A 252 -4.12 9.68 24.20
N ASP A 253 -3.96 9.87 22.89
CA ASP A 253 -4.46 8.94 21.88
C ASP A 253 -3.78 7.57 22.01
N LEU A 254 -2.45 7.55 22.02
CA LEU A 254 -1.69 6.29 22.08
C LEU A 254 -1.83 5.60 23.44
N ARG A 255 -1.95 6.37 24.52
CA ARG A 255 -2.25 5.84 25.86
C ARG A 255 -3.62 5.16 25.87
N THR A 256 -4.63 5.82 25.32
CA THR A 256 -6.01 5.32 25.30
C THR A 256 -6.10 4.05 24.48
N GLU A 257 -5.54 4.01 23.27
CA GLU A 257 -5.57 2.82 22.41
C GLU A 257 -4.86 1.62 23.07
N ALA A 258 -3.72 1.85 23.73
CA ALA A 258 -3.02 0.80 24.47
C ALA A 258 -3.83 0.32 25.70
N GLU A 259 -4.48 1.25 26.42
CA GLU A 259 -5.32 0.96 27.57
C GLU A 259 -6.56 0.14 27.20
N GLU A 260 -7.21 0.47 26.08
CA GLU A 260 -8.37 -0.27 25.58
C GLU A 260 -8.00 -1.73 25.27
N PHE A 261 -6.88 -1.95 24.59
CA PHE A 261 -6.36 -3.29 24.34
C PHE A 261 -6.06 -4.05 25.64
N LEU A 262 -5.32 -3.44 26.57
CA LEU A 262 -4.97 -4.09 27.84
C LEU A 262 -6.24 -4.41 28.66
N THR A 263 -7.17 -3.46 28.76
CA THR A 263 -8.45 -3.66 29.44
C THR A 263 -9.23 -4.81 28.81
N LYS A 264 -9.27 -4.93 27.48
CA LYS A 264 -9.95 -6.02 26.78
C LYS A 264 -9.34 -7.39 27.10
N MET A 265 -8.01 -7.46 27.21
CA MET A 265 -7.28 -8.68 27.58
C MET A 265 -7.54 -9.12 29.03
N PHE A 266 -7.75 -8.19 29.97
CA PHE A 266 -7.92 -8.54 31.40
C PHE A 266 -9.38 -8.65 31.85
N THR A 267 -10.31 -7.90 31.25
CA THR A 267 -11.75 -7.92 31.63
C THR A 267 -12.50 -9.16 31.13
N THR A 268 -12.00 -9.83 30.10
CA THR A 268 -12.60 -11.07 29.57
C THR A 268 -12.20 -12.31 30.38
N ASN A 269 -11.15 -12.21 31.19
CA ASN A 269 -10.61 -13.28 32.04
C ASN A 269 -11.23 -13.33 33.45
N SER A 270 -11.92 -12.27 33.89
CA SER A 270 -12.53 -12.20 35.23
C SER A 270 -13.87 -12.94 35.38
N LYS A 271 -14.51 -13.37 34.28
CA LYS A 271 -15.79 -14.11 34.31
C LYS A 271 -15.68 -15.63 34.44
N LYS A 272 -14.47 -16.18 34.68
CA LYS A 272 -14.25 -17.64 34.84
C LYS A 272 -13.94 -18.07 36.29
N LYS A 273 -14.10 -17.19 37.27
CA LYS A 273 -14.01 -17.51 38.70
C LYS A 273 -15.35 -17.23 39.40
N SER A 274 -16.36 -18.03 39.11
CA SER A 274 -17.58 -18.18 39.93
C SER A 274 -18.15 -19.57 39.71
#